data_AF-A0AAD8CPA6-F1
#
_entry.id   AF-A0AAD8CPA6-F1
#
_cell.length_a   1.000
_cell.length_b   1.000
_cell.length_c   1.000
_cell.angle_alpha   90.00
_cell.angle_beta   90.00
_cell.angle_gamma   90.00
#
_symmetry.space_group_name_H-M   'P 1'
#
loop_
_entity.id
_entity.type
_entity.pdbx_description
1 polymer ?
#
loop_
_entity_poly.entity_id
_entity_poly.type
_entity_poly.pdbx_seq_one_letter_code
_entity_poly.pdbx_strand_id
1 'polypeptide(L)'
;MLFCSGIIFIAGGVLFGLGLWIRYGAGSFIQFFCIVSIIYMTEVVGAVLIFIYKDIVESVVRNTSRDSLMNAYAGPVATDTISQSWNLIMLKYQCCGFDNYTDFTGSQFSSTTGLSYPKTCCVNLKEPACDGKNMKTTLIHAKGCFRTMISVIQQQSTIIGSTAAGICVLEVCVVRRRSVIWECCP
;
A
#
# COMPACT_ATOMS: atom_id res chain seq x y z
N MET A 1 -11.63 8.55 -2.41
CA MET A 1 -11.15 7.85 -3.64
C MET A 1 -11.27 6.34 -3.53
N LEU A 2 -10.84 5.70 -2.43
CA LEU A 2 -11.02 4.24 -2.21
C LEU A 2 -12.49 3.79 -2.16
N PHE A 3 -13.40 4.59 -1.59
CA PHE A 3 -14.84 4.25 -1.56
C PHE A 3 -15.47 4.14 -2.95
N CYS A 4 -15.20 5.08 -3.87
CA CYS A 4 -15.69 4.97 -5.24
C CYS A 4 -15.07 3.78 -5.97
N SER A 5 -13.78 3.52 -5.74
CA SER A 5 -13.10 2.35 -6.32
C SER A 5 -13.71 1.05 -5.79
N GLY A 6 -14.02 0.96 -4.49
CA GLY A 6 -14.69 -0.18 -3.88
C GLY A 6 -16.09 -0.44 -4.42
N ILE A 7 -16.89 0.61 -4.62
CA ILE A 7 -18.21 0.49 -5.27
C ILE A 7 -18.08 -0.02 -6.71
N ILE A 8 -17.08 0.48 -7.45
CA ILE A 8 -16.79 0.01 -8.82
C ILE A 8 -16.38 -1.46 -8.83
N PHE A 9 -15.55 -1.91 -7.87
CA PHE A 9 -15.15 -3.32 -7.77
C PHE A 9 -16.33 -4.22 -7.40
N ILE A 10 -17.18 -3.81 -6.45
CA ILE A 10 -18.37 -4.58 -6.05
C ILE A 10 -19.39 -4.62 -7.19
N ALA A 11 -19.69 -3.48 -7.81
CA ALA A 11 -20.62 -3.42 -8.94
C ALA A 11 -20.09 -4.20 -10.15
N GLY A 12 -18.78 -4.11 -10.43
CA GLY A 12 -18.12 -4.89 -11.48
C GLY A 12 -18.17 -6.38 -11.22
N GLY A 13 -17.92 -6.82 -9.98
CA GLY A 13 -18.03 -8.22 -9.59
C GLY A 13 -19.46 -8.76 -9.71
N VAL A 14 -20.46 -7.97 -9.32
CA VAL A 14 -21.88 -8.34 -9.44
C VAL A 14 -22.31 -8.41 -10.90
N LEU A 15 -21.96 -7.42 -11.72
CA LEU A 15 -22.30 -7.40 -13.15
C LEU A 15 -21.57 -8.51 -13.93
N PHE A 16 -20.31 -8.79 -13.59
CA PHE A 16 -19.56 -9.89 -14.17
C PHE A 16 -20.15 -11.25 -13.77
N GLY A 17 -20.51 -11.42 -12.50
CA GLY A 17 -21.19 -12.62 -12.01
C GLY A 17 -22.54 -12.85 -12.69
N LEU A 18 -23.37 -11.82 -12.80
CA LEU A 18 -24.67 -11.89 -13.50
C LEU A 18 -24.50 -12.12 -15.01
N GLY A 19 -23.52 -11.46 -15.64
CA GLY A 19 -23.22 -11.62 -17.06
C GLY A 19 -22.72 -13.03 -17.42
N LEU A 20 -21.88 -13.62 -16.57
CA LEU A 20 -21.45 -15.02 -16.72
C LEU A 20 -22.59 -16.00 -16.49
N TRP A 21 -23.46 -15.74 -15.52
CA TRP A 21 -24.63 -16.57 -15.22
C TRP A 21 -25.64 -16.60 -16.37
N ILE A 22 -25.89 -15.44 -17.00
CA ILE A 22 -26.83 -15.32 -18.12
C ILE A 22 -26.25 -15.92 -19.42
N ARG A 23 -24.94 -15.83 -19.65
CA ARG A 23 -24.34 -16.16 -20.96
C ARG A 23 -23.81 -17.60 -21.10
N TYR A 24 -23.31 -18.22 -20.02
CA TYR A 24 -22.56 -19.49 -20.12
C TYR A 24 -23.14 -20.66 -19.30
N GLY A 25 -24.22 -20.45 -18.54
CA GLY A 25 -24.84 -21.50 -17.72
C GLY A 25 -24.00 -21.91 -16.49
N ALA A 26 -24.50 -22.88 -15.72
CA ALA A 26 -23.95 -23.24 -14.40
C ALA A 26 -22.50 -23.79 -14.41
N GLY A 27 -22.05 -24.40 -15.53
CA GLY A 27 -20.74 -25.07 -15.63
C GLY A 27 -19.53 -24.11 -15.68
N SER A 28 -19.64 -22.98 -16.38
CA SER A 28 -18.55 -21.99 -16.49
C SER A 28 -18.35 -21.20 -15.19
N PHE A 29 -19.43 -20.96 -14.45
CA PHE A 29 -19.41 -20.29 -13.15
C PHE A 29 -18.63 -21.10 -12.09
N ILE A 30 -18.72 -22.43 -12.15
CA ILE A 30 -18.00 -23.35 -11.26
C ILE A 30 -16.48 -23.25 -11.44
N GLN A 31 -15.99 -23.23 -12.68
CA GLN A 31 -14.55 -23.15 -12.96
C GLN A 31 -13.95 -21.83 -12.48
N PHE A 32 -14.63 -20.71 -12.73
CA PHE A 32 -14.24 -19.40 -12.23
C PHE A 32 -14.14 -19.40 -10.70
N PHE A 33 -15.16 -19.95 -10.03
CA PHE A 33 -15.21 -20.02 -8.58
C PHE A 33 -14.09 -20.88 -7.97
N CYS A 34 -13.75 -22.02 -8.59
CA CYS A 34 -12.64 -22.86 -8.17
C CYS A 34 -11.29 -22.12 -8.25
N ILE A 35 -11.06 -21.36 -9.33
CA ILE A 35 -9.83 -20.57 -9.49
C ILE A 35 -9.73 -19.49 -8.41
N VAL A 36 -10.81 -18.75 -8.16
CA VAL A 36 -10.86 -17.71 -7.12
C VAL A 36 -10.61 -18.32 -5.73
N SER A 37 -11.18 -19.49 -5.43
CA SER A 37 -10.96 -20.19 -4.16
C SER A 37 -9.48 -20.59 -3.94
N ILE A 38 -8.79 -21.03 -4.99
CA ILE A 38 -7.36 -21.39 -4.92
C ILE A 38 -6.50 -20.14 -4.67
N ILE A 39 -6.83 -19.03 -5.32
CA ILE A 39 -6.15 -17.75 -5.11
C ILE A 39 -6.34 -17.30 -3.65
N TYR A 40 -7.57 -17.34 -3.14
CA TYR A 40 -7.87 -16.95 -1.75
C TYR A 40 -7.08 -17.78 -0.73
N MET A 41 -7.01 -19.10 -0.90
CA MET A 41 -6.21 -19.96 -0.02
C MET A 41 -4.72 -19.57 -0.03
N THR A 42 -4.19 -19.21 -1.20
CA THR A 42 -2.80 -18.74 -1.33
C THR A 42 -2.60 -17.40 -0.62
N GLU A 43 -3.55 -16.47 -0.75
CA GLU A 43 -3.52 -15.18 -0.05
C GLU A 43 -3.54 -15.36 1.48
N VAL A 44 -4.38 -16.25 2.01
CA VAL A 44 -4.45 -16.54 3.45
C VAL A 44 -3.13 -17.10 3.96
N VAL A 45 -2.53 -18.06 3.25
CA VAL A 45 -1.22 -18.62 3.60
C VAL A 45 -0.15 -17.51 3.60
N GLY A 46 -0.11 -16.68 2.56
CA GLY A 46 0.81 -15.55 2.47
C GLY A 46 0.64 -14.55 3.62
N ALA A 47 -0.60 -14.18 3.96
CA ALA A 47 -0.90 -13.27 5.06
C ALA A 47 -0.45 -13.84 6.41
N VAL A 48 -0.69 -15.13 6.67
CA VAL A 48 -0.24 -15.81 7.90
C VAL A 48 1.30 -15.82 7.98
N LEU A 49 1.99 -16.10 6.87
CA LEU A 49 3.45 -16.06 6.84
C LEU A 49 4.00 -14.66 7.14
N ILE A 50 3.45 -13.61 6.53
CA ILE A 50 3.83 -12.22 6.82
C ILE A 50 3.59 -11.88 8.29
N PHE A 51 2.48 -12.34 8.86
CA PHE A 51 2.16 -12.10 10.26
C PHE A 51 3.12 -12.81 11.23
N ILE A 52 3.49 -14.06 10.94
CA ILE A 52 4.47 -14.82 11.74
C ILE A 52 5.85 -14.16 11.66
N TYR A 53 6.29 -13.75 10.47
CA TYR A 53 7.61 -13.18 10.22
C TYR A 53 7.63 -11.64 10.23
N LYS A 54 6.68 -11.00 10.93
CA LYS A 54 6.52 -9.54 10.93
C LYS A 54 7.80 -8.77 11.23
N ASP A 55 8.62 -9.26 12.17
CA ASP A 55 9.83 -8.58 12.62
C ASP A 55 10.91 -8.62 11.52
N ILE A 56 10.99 -9.73 10.79
CA ILE A 56 11.88 -9.89 9.64
C ILE A 56 11.41 -8.95 8.52
N VAL A 57 10.13 -8.98 8.19
CA VAL A 57 9.55 -8.10 7.15
C VAL A 57 9.80 -6.63 7.48
N GLU A 58 9.57 -6.21 8.73
CA GLU A 58 9.84 -4.84 9.17
C GLU A 58 11.32 -4.48 8.99
N SER A 59 12.24 -5.37 9.39
CA SER A 59 13.68 -5.13 9.23
C SER A 59 14.10 -4.98 7.78
N VAL A 60 13.59 -5.82 6.88
CA VAL A 60 13.89 -5.77 5.44
C VAL A 60 13.33 -4.48 4.85
N VAL A 61 12.06 -4.16 5.11
CA VAL A 61 11.43 -2.93 4.62
C VAL A 61 12.19 -1.70 5.12
N ARG A 62 12.56 -1.67 6.39
CA ARG A 62 13.33 -0.58 6.99
C ARG A 62 14.69 -0.42 6.32
N ASN A 63 15.45 -1.51 6.17
CA ASN A 63 16.79 -1.45 5.59
C ASN A 63 16.76 -1.05 4.12
N THR A 64 15.93 -1.68 3.30
CA THR A 64 15.83 -1.38 1.87
C THR A 64 15.30 0.02 1.61
N SER A 65 14.29 0.47 2.37
CA SER A 65 13.74 1.83 2.19
C SER A 65 14.73 2.89 2.63
N ARG A 66 15.42 2.68 3.75
CA ARG A 66 16.45 3.60 4.22
C ARG A 66 17.63 3.68 3.26
N ASP A 67 18.08 2.53 2.75
CA ASP A 67 19.13 2.46 1.73
C ASP A 67 18.72 3.20 0.45
N SER A 68 17.48 3.00 -0.02
CA SER A 68 16.92 3.74 -1.16
C SER A 68 16.92 5.25 -0.93
N LEU A 69 16.55 5.72 0.26
CA LEU A 69 16.58 7.13 0.60
C LEU A 69 18.02 7.66 0.71
N MET A 70 18.92 6.89 1.31
CA MET A 70 20.28 7.35 1.62
C MET A 70 21.17 7.37 0.38
N ASN A 71 21.03 6.37 -0.50
CA ASN A 71 21.94 6.15 -1.63
C ASN A 71 21.32 6.50 -2.98
N ALA A 72 20.00 6.43 -3.14
CA ALA A 72 19.36 6.61 -4.45
C ALA A 72 18.52 7.90 -4.58
N TYR A 73 18.13 8.53 -3.48
CA TYR A 73 17.40 9.80 -3.54
C TYR A 73 18.33 10.95 -3.99
N ALA A 74 18.01 11.55 -5.14
CA ALA A 74 18.78 12.63 -5.75
C ALA A 74 18.16 14.03 -5.51
N GLY A 75 16.93 14.11 -5.00
CA GLY A 75 16.32 15.38 -4.59
C GLY A 75 14.96 15.70 -5.24
N PRO A 76 14.43 16.90 -4.98
CA PRO A 76 13.09 17.30 -5.44
C PRO A 76 12.99 17.58 -6.95
N VAL A 77 14.10 17.86 -7.63
CA VAL A 77 14.14 18.21 -9.08
C VAL A 77 14.53 17.00 -9.94
N ALA A 78 14.96 15.91 -9.31
CA ALA A 78 15.41 14.72 -10.02
C ALA A 78 14.24 14.00 -10.71
N THR A 79 14.51 13.48 -11.91
CA THR A 79 13.52 12.80 -12.76
C THR A 79 13.51 11.29 -12.59
N ASP A 80 14.35 10.73 -11.71
CA ASP A 80 14.36 9.30 -11.43
C ASP A 80 13.12 8.88 -10.63
N THR A 81 12.69 7.63 -10.81
CA THR A 81 11.46 7.10 -10.20
C THR A 81 11.54 7.02 -8.68
N ILE A 82 12.73 6.82 -8.11
CA ILE A 82 12.94 6.74 -6.67
C ILE A 82 12.73 8.11 -6.03
N SER A 83 13.38 9.15 -6.55
CA SER A 83 13.22 10.52 -6.09
C SER A 83 11.79 11.01 -6.25
N GLN A 84 11.16 10.77 -7.40
CA GLN A 84 9.76 11.13 -7.62
C GLN A 84 8.83 10.45 -6.60
N SER A 85 9.05 9.16 -6.32
CA SER A 85 8.24 8.41 -5.34
C SER A 85 8.42 8.98 -3.93
N TRP A 86 9.65 9.22 -3.50
CA TRP A 86 9.94 9.83 -2.20
C TRP A 86 9.36 11.24 -2.07
N ASN A 87 9.48 12.07 -3.12
CA ASN A 87 8.88 13.40 -3.16
C ASN A 87 7.37 13.34 -3.02
N LEU A 88 6.73 12.43 -3.75
CA LEU A 88 5.29 12.22 -3.68
C LEU A 88 4.86 11.75 -2.29
N ILE A 89 5.57 10.79 -1.69
CA ILE A 89 5.27 10.29 -0.34
C ILE A 89 5.35 11.42 0.69
N MET A 90 6.45 12.18 0.70
CA MET A 90 6.66 13.28 1.64
C MET A 90 5.59 14.36 1.50
N LEU A 91 5.26 14.77 0.26
CA LEU A 91 4.23 15.77 -0.01
C LEU A 91 2.82 15.26 0.30
N LYS A 92 2.50 14.01 -0.05
CA LYS A 92 1.16 13.45 0.09
C LYS A 92 0.79 13.18 1.54
N TYR A 93 1.75 12.66 2.32
CA TYR A 93 1.54 12.25 3.70
C TYR A 93 2.08 13.26 4.71
N GLN A 94 2.61 14.41 4.24
CA GLN A 94 3.08 15.49 5.11
C GLN A 94 4.07 14.99 6.17
N CYS A 95 5.07 14.26 5.69
CA CYS A 95 6.10 13.59 6.48
C CYS A 95 7.49 13.88 5.88
N CYS A 96 8.57 13.63 6.62
CA CYS A 96 9.92 13.84 6.12
C CYS A 96 10.84 12.66 6.47
N GLY A 97 11.57 12.17 5.46
CA GLY A 97 12.49 11.05 5.58
C GLY A 97 11.79 9.73 5.91
N PHE A 98 12.57 8.70 6.23
CA PHE A 98 12.02 7.39 6.58
C PHE A 98 11.46 7.41 8.02
N ASP A 99 12.33 7.69 9.00
CA ASP A 99 11.97 7.90 10.40
C ASP A 99 11.87 9.38 10.77
N ASN A 100 12.71 10.23 10.19
CA ASN A 100 12.70 11.68 10.39
C ASN A 100 13.57 12.41 9.34
N TYR A 101 13.61 13.74 9.43
CA TYR A 101 14.43 14.58 8.54
C TYR A 101 15.95 14.34 8.66
N THR A 102 16.44 13.74 9.75
CA THR A 102 17.88 13.48 9.94
C THR A 102 18.40 12.35 9.07
N ASP A 103 17.52 11.52 8.50
CA ASP A 103 17.89 10.42 7.59
C ASP A 103 18.59 10.89 6.31
N PHE A 104 18.46 12.18 5.95
CA PHE A 104 19.19 12.76 4.84
C PHE A 104 20.64 13.10 5.20
N THR A 105 21.01 13.15 6.47
CA THR A 105 22.38 13.49 6.90
C THR A 105 23.36 12.42 6.40
N GLY A 106 24.35 12.82 5.60
CA GLY A 106 25.29 11.87 5.00
C GLY A 106 24.72 11.05 3.84
N SER A 107 23.50 11.34 3.37
CA SER A 107 22.95 10.77 2.14
C SER A 107 23.64 11.34 0.89
N GLN A 108 23.46 10.67 -0.24
CA GLN A 108 23.89 11.18 -1.55
C GLN A 108 23.31 12.58 -1.83
N PHE A 109 22.04 12.80 -1.48
CA PHE A 109 21.38 14.10 -1.61
C PHE A 109 22.11 15.18 -0.81
N SER A 110 22.41 14.92 0.47
CA SER A 110 23.08 15.91 1.33
C SER A 110 24.50 16.16 0.88
N SER A 111 25.21 15.12 0.45
CA SER A 111 26.58 15.23 -0.08
C SER A 111 26.65 16.04 -1.38
N THR A 112 25.63 15.92 -2.24
CA THR A 112 25.59 16.60 -3.54
C THR A 112 25.12 18.05 -3.44
N THR A 113 24.13 18.32 -2.58
CA THR A 113 23.48 19.65 -2.49
C THR A 113 24.01 20.50 -1.35
N GLY A 114 24.67 19.90 -0.35
CA GLY A 114 25.04 20.55 0.90
C GLY A 114 23.85 20.92 1.79
N LEU A 115 22.64 20.41 1.48
CA LEU A 115 21.43 20.60 2.27
C LEU A 115 21.25 19.44 3.26
N SER A 116 20.64 19.72 4.40
CA SER A 116 20.33 18.72 5.42
C SER A 116 19.02 17.99 5.16
N TYR A 117 18.10 18.58 4.39
CA TYR A 117 16.82 17.96 4.01
C TYR A 117 16.27 18.62 2.73
N PRO A 118 15.42 17.93 1.95
CA PRO A 118 14.81 18.50 0.75
C PRO A 118 13.62 19.42 1.08
N LYS A 119 13.34 20.37 0.20
CA LYS A 119 12.24 21.34 0.39
C LYS A 119 10.85 20.69 0.49
N THR A 120 10.69 19.48 -0.02
CA THR A 120 9.47 18.66 0.12
C THR A 120 9.12 18.31 1.57
N CYS A 121 10.09 18.40 2.49
CA CYS A 121 9.87 18.22 3.92
C CYS A 121 9.29 19.46 4.63
N CYS A 122 9.23 20.61 3.98
CA CYS A 122 8.73 21.85 4.57
C CYS A 122 7.21 21.80 4.78
N VAL A 123 6.75 22.27 5.93
CA VAL A 123 5.31 22.45 6.22
C VAL A 123 4.68 23.43 5.23
N ASN A 124 5.42 24.48 4.88
CA ASN A 124 5.05 25.45 3.85
C ASN A 124 6.17 25.57 2.82
N LEU A 125 5.90 25.15 1.59
CA LEU A 125 6.86 25.16 0.48
C LEU A 125 7.34 26.56 0.06
N LYS A 126 6.61 27.61 0.46
CA LYS A 126 6.95 29.01 0.17
C LYS A 126 7.71 29.69 1.30
N GLU A 127 7.84 29.03 2.45
CA GLU A 127 8.50 29.61 3.64
C GLU A 127 10.00 29.76 3.39
N PRO A 128 10.54 31.00 3.32
CA PRO A 128 11.95 31.23 3.06
C PRO A 128 12.85 30.71 4.19
N ALA A 129 12.33 30.64 5.42
CA ALA A 129 13.08 30.07 6.55
C ALA A 129 13.27 28.55 6.44
N CYS A 130 12.52 27.86 5.57
CA CYS A 130 12.68 26.44 5.27
C CYS A 130 13.59 26.27 4.04
N ASP A 131 14.88 26.52 4.27
CA ASP A 131 15.94 26.61 3.27
C ASP A 131 16.72 25.30 3.07
N GLY A 132 16.34 24.22 3.76
CA GLY A 132 17.07 22.95 3.75
C GLY A 132 18.22 22.88 4.75
N LYS A 133 18.47 23.93 5.55
CA LYS A 133 19.53 23.98 6.59
C LYS A 133 18.98 24.29 7.98
N ASN A 134 17.96 25.15 8.06
CA ASN A 134 17.31 25.50 9.31
C ASN A 134 16.53 24.30 9.86
N MET A 135 16.97 23.73 10.98
CA MET A 135 16.39 22.51 11.56
C MET A 135 15.28 22.78 12.60
N LYS A 136 14.65 23.97 12.58
CA LYS A 136 13.50 24.23 13.47
C LYS A 136 12.34 23.29 13.11
N THR A 137 11.92 22.49 14.09
CA THR A 137 10.84 21.50 13.95
C THR A 137 9.47 22.11 13.63
N THR A 138 9.29 23.43 13.78
CA THR A 138 8.08 24.14 13.37
C THR A 138 7.99 24.38 11.86
N LEU A 139 9.12 24.32 11.15
CA LEU A 139 9.21 24.57 9.70
C LEU A 139 9.15 23.27 8.89
N ILE A 140 9.45 22.14 9.51
CA ILE A 140 9.66 20.83 8.87
C ILE A 140 8.65 19.83 9.43
N HIS A 141 8.16 18.93 8.57
CA HIS A 141 7.40 17.77 9.02
C HIS A 141 8.28 16.83 9.86
N ALA A 142 8.25 16.97 11.18
CA ALA A 142 9.10 16.19 12.09
C ALA A 142 8.79 14.67 12.12
N LYS A 143 7.60 14.26 11.66
CA LYS A 143 7.20 12.85 11.61
C LYS A 143 7.82 12.15 10.40
N GLY A 144 8.40 10.98 10.62
CA GLY A 144 8.84 10.09 9.54
C GLY A 144 7.70 9.54 8.69
N CYS A 145 7.99 9.26 7.44
CA CYS A 145 7.02 8.72 6.51
C CYS A 145 6.63 7.27 6.83
N PHE A 146 7.53 6.47 7.41
CA PHE A 146 7.21 5.08 7.75
C PHE A 146 6.07 4.98 8.77
N ARG A 147 6.21 5.66 9.91
CA ARG A 147 5.16 5.66 10.96
C ARG A 147 3.86 6.27 10.46
N THR A 148 3.94 7.34 9.67
CA THR A 148 2.76 8.00 9.11
C THR A 148 2.02 7.07 8.15
N MET A 149 2.74 6.37 7.27
CA MET A 149 2.16 5.40 6.34
C MET A 149 1.50 4.22 7.08
N ILE A 150 2.15 3.67 8.11
CA ILE A 150 1.54 2.62 8.94
C ILE A 150 0.25 3.11 9.58
N SER A 151 0.21 4.35 10.08
CA SER A 151 -1.02 4.91 10.67
C SER A 151 -2.15 5.06 9.65
N VAL A 152 -1.84 5.43 8.41
CA VAL A 152 -2.83 5.50 7.32
C VAL A 152 -3.36 4.11 6.96
N ILE A 153 -2.47 3.12 6.89
CA ILE A 153 -2.86 1.72 6.62
C ILE A 153 -3.79 1.21 7.73
N GLN A 154 -3.47 1.45 9.00
CA GLN A 154 -4.32 1.07 10.14
C GLN A 154 -5.69 1.76 10.13
N GLN A 155 -5.77 3.00 9.65
CA GLN A 155 -7.06 3.67 9.52
C GLN A 155 -7.92 3.10 8.40
N GLN A 156 -7.30 2.64 7.31
CA GLN A 156 -8.01 2.07 6.15
C GLN A 156 -8.19 0.54 6.24
N SER A 157 -7.51 -0.13 7.18
CA SER A 157 -7.52 -1.59 7.29
C SER A 157 -8.92 -2.15 7.59
N THR A 158 -9.78 -1.40 8.27
CA THR A 158 -11.18 -1.80 8.52
C THR A 158 -11.96 -1.99 7.22
N ILE A 159 -11.78 -1.09 6.25
CA ILE A 159 -12.48 -1.16 4.95
C ILE A 159 -11.96 -2.36 4.16
N ILE A 160 -10.63 -2.52 4.09
CA ILE A 160 -9.99 -3.64 3.39
C ILE A 160 -10.39 -4.98 4.03
N GLY A 161 -10.32 -5.08 5.35
CA GLY A 161 -10.69 -6.28 6.11
C GLY A 161 -12.16 -6.65 5.96
N SER A 162 -13.07 -5.67 6.00
CA SER A 162 -14.50 -5.92 5.78
C SER A 162 -14.80 -6.41 4.36
N THR A 163 -14.11 -5.87 3.35
CA THR A 163 -14.28 -6.29 1.95
C THR A 163 -13.79 -7.73 1.77
N ALA A 164 -12.61 -8.06 2.31
CA ALA A 164 -12.08 -9.42 2.30
C ALA A 164 -13.05 -10.40 2.98
N ALA A 165 -13.51 -10.09 4.19
CA ALA A 165 -14.46 -10.94 4.91
C ALA A 165 -15.78 -11.17 4.13
N GLY A 166 -16.29 -10.16 3.44
CA GLY A 166 -17.47 -10.28 2.60
C GLY A 166 -17.28 -11.27 1.43
N ILE A 167 -16.11 -11.23 0.79
CA ILE A 167 -15.74 -12.19 -0.26
C ILE A 167 -15.67 -13.61 0.32
N CYS A 168 -15.03 -13.79 1.48
CA CYS A 168 -14.95 -15.10 2.14
C CYS A 168 -16.33 -15.70 2.42
N VAL A 169 -17.28 -14.88 2.89
CA VAL A 169 -18.65 -15.33 3.18
C VAL A 169 -19.37 -15.74 1.89
N LEU A 170 -19.22 -14.97 0.81
CA LEU A 170 -19.80 -15.33 -0.48
C LEU A 170 -19.25 -16.65 -1.00
N GLU A 171 -17.94 -16.85 -0.87
CA GLU A 171 -17.29 -18.09 -1.28
C GLU A 171 -17.83 -19.30 -0.50
N VAL A 172 -17.84 -19.21 0.83
CA VAL A 172 -18.36 -20.29 1.68
C VAL A 172 -19.84 -20.57 1.42
N CYS A 173 -20.65 -19.54 1.15
CA CYS A 173 -22.07 -19.70 0.81
C CYS A 173 -22.27 -20.47 -0.50
N VAL A 174 -21.47 -20.19 -1.53
CA VAL A 174 -21.51 -20.89 -2.82
C VAL A 174 -21.06 -22.34 -2.66
N VAL A 175 -20.00 -22.60 -1.90
CA VAL A 175 -19.53 -23.96 -1.59
C VAL A 175 -20.57 -24.75 -0.78
N ARG A 176 -21.23 -24.14 0.21
CA ARG A 176 -22.25 -24.79 1.05
C ARG A 176 -23.51 -25.17 0.27
N ARG A 177 -23.96 -24.35 -0.68
CA ARG A 177 -25.05 -24.77 -1.59
C ARG A 177 -24.65 -25.99 -2.44
N ARG A 178 -23.34 -26.22 -2.60
CA ARG A 178 -22.80 -27.32 -3.40
C ARG A 178 -22.70 -28.65 -2.64
N SER A 179 -22.77 -28.72 -1.30
CA SER A 179 -22.97 -30.02 -0.60
C SER A 179 -24.27 -30.73 -0.96
N VAL A 180 -25.17 -30.07 -1.70
CA VAL A 180 -26.38 -30.68 -2.30
C VAL A 180 -26.20 -30.98 -3.81
N ILE A 181 -25.08 -30.57 -4.45
CA ILE A 181 -24.83 -30.66 -5.91
C ILE A 181 -23.54 -31.45 -6.24
N TRP A 182 -22.78 -31.91 -5.23
CA TRP A 182 -21.52 -32.66 -5.42
C TRP A 182 -21.66 -34.02 -6.15
N GLU A 183 -22.86 -34.43 -6.57
CA GLU A 183 -23.04 -35.56 -7.49
C GLU A 183 -22.78 -35.23 -8.97
N CYS A 184 -22.44 -33.99 -9.32
CA CYS A 184 -22.18 -33.60 -10.72
C CYS A 184 -20.83 -32.89 -10.91
N CYS A 185 -19.74 -33.54 -10.53
CA CYS A 185 -18.47 -33.35 -11.23
C CYS A 185 -17.97 -34.75 -11.65
N PRO A 186 -17.96 -35.09 -12.95
CA PRO A 186 -17.22 -36.24 -13.44
C PRO A 186 -15.71 -36.03 -13.28
#